data_AF-B6FWR2-F1
#
_entry.id   AF-B6FWR2-F1
#
_cell.length_a   1.000
_cell.length_b   1.000
_cell.length_c   1.000
_cell.angle_alpha   90.00
_cell.angle_beta   90.00
_cell.angle_gamma   90.00
#
_symmetry.space_group_name_H-M   'P 1'
#
loop_
_entity.id
_entity.type
_entity.pdbx_description
1 polymer ?
#
loop_
_entity_poly.entity_id
_entity_poly.type
_entity_poly.pdbx_seq_one_letter_code
_entity_poly.pdbx_strand_id
1 'polypeptide(L)'
;MAIYPLSKIKLSNSKKERIKNRIYCQLKKNHSILAIIFLILSLIHGIVAIKNGATEGMMSGKIAWMFILMMSILIIFRKINKEKWAILHRLLAGVSAILIIIHIGGVLI
;
A
#
# COMPACT_ATOMS: atom_id res chain seq x y z
N MET A 1 -38.42 23.87 25.41
CA MET A 1 -36.95 23.75 25.31
C MET A 1 -36.63 22.39 24.70
N ALA A 2 -36.34 22.35 23.40
CA ALA A 2 -36.15 21.10 22.66
C ALA A 2 -34.80 20.49 23.03
N ILE A 3 -34.81 19.39 23.79
CA ILE A 3 -33.63 18.55 24.01
C ILE A 3 -33.40 17.81 22.69
N TYR A 4 -32.63 18.43 21.79
CA TYR A 4 -32.16 17.79 20.56
C TYR A 4 -31.52 16.43 20.89
N PRO A 5 -31.62 15.41 20.01
CA PRO A 5 -31.13 14.06 20.31
C PRO A 5 -29.60 13.98 20.16
N LEU A 6 -28.87 14.78 20.94
CA LEU A 6 -27.42 14.77 21.07
C LEU A 6 -26.90 13.37 21.43
N SER A 7 -27.66 12.58 22.19
CA SER A 7 -27.29 11.21 22.54
C SER A 7 -27.25 10.27 21.33
N LYS A 8 -28.20 10.37 20.39
CA LYS A 8 -28.22 9.55 19.16
C LYS A 8 -27.05 9.90 18.23
N ILE A 9 -26.67 11.18 18.16
CA ILE A 9 -25.52 11.64 17.36
C ILE A 9 -24.21 11.09 17.95
N LYS A 10 -24.03 11.15 19.28
CA LYS A 10 -22.85 10.61 19.97
C LYS A 10 -22.74 9.08 19.84
N LEU A 11 -23.87 8.38 19.89
CA LEU A 11 -23.92 6.92 19.70
C LEU A 11 -23.61 6.50 18.24
N SER A 12 -24.13 7.26 17.27
CA SER A 12 -23.85 7.09 15.84
C SER A 12 -22.35 7.29 15.55
N ASN A 13 -21.75 8.37 16.08
CA ASN A 13 -20.32 8.62 15.95
C ASN A 13 -19.47 7.52 16.59
N SER A 14 -19.81 7.02 17.78
CA SER A 14 -19.06 5.92 18.41
C SER A 14 -19.22 4.58 17.69
N LYS A 15 -20.37 4.32 17.04
CA LYS A 15 -20.55 3.14 16.16
C LYS A 15 -19.70 3.27 14.90
N LYS A 16 -19.72 4.44 14.25
CA LYS A 16 -18.94 4.71 13.04
C LYS A 16 -17.43 4.62 13.32
N GLU A 17 -17.00 5.13 14.46
CA GLU A 17 -15.61 5.07 14.93
C GLU A 17 -15.18 3.63 15.25
N ARG A 18 -16.04 2.83 15.90
CA ARG A 18 -15.79 1.39 16.12
C ARG A 18 -15.67 0.59 14.81
N ILE A 19 -16.54 0.85 13.84
CA ILE A 19 -16.48 0.20 12.52
C ILE A 19 -15.20 0.59 11.79
N LYS A 20 -14.87 1.89 11.76
CA LYS A 20 -13.61 2.40 11.17
C LYS A 20 -12.38 1.72 11.80
N ASN A 21 -12.36 1.60 13.13
CA ASN A 21 -11.26 0.98 13.84
C ASN A 21 -11.15 -0.53 13.55
N ARG A 22 -12.29 -1.22 13.42
CA ARG A 22 -12.34 -2.64 13.01
C ARG A 22 -11.78 -2.84 11.60
N ILE A 23 -12.21 -2.03 10.63
CA ILE A 23 -11.73 -2.09 9.24
C ILE A 23 -10.23 -1.80 9.18
N TYR A 24 -9.76 -0.78 9.91
CA TYR A 24 -8.34 -0.45 9.98
C TYR A 24 -7.50 -1.61 10.54
N CYS A 25 -7.97 -2.26 11.61
CA CYS A 25 -7.31 -3.44 12.16
C CYS A 25 -7.27 -4.62 11.17
N GLN A 26 -8.35 -4.85 10.41
CA GLN A 26 -8.40 -5.92 9.40
C GLN A 26 -7.45 -5.64 8.22
N LEU A 27 -7.47 -4.42 7.69
CA LEU A 27 -6.55 -3.99 6.63
C LEU A 27 -5.10 -4.14 7.08
N LYS A 28 -4.79 -3.72 8.31
CA LYS A 28 -3.45 -3.84 8.89
C LYS A 28 -3.03 -5.29 9.11
N LYS A 29 -3.95 -6.18 9.48
CA LYS A 29 -3.69 -7.62 9.66
C LYS A 29 -3.34 -8.29 8.34
N ASN A 30 -4.03 -7.93 7.26
CA ASN A 30 -3.84 -8.55 5.95
C ASN A 30 -2.79 -7.85 5.09
N HIS A 31 -2.34 -6.66 5.48
CA HIS A 31 -1.38 -5.85 4.72
C HIS A 31 -0.11 -6.62 4.33
N SER A 32 0.48 -7.39 5.25
CA SER A 32 1.68 -8.17 4.95
C SER A 32 1.43 -9.29 3.95
N ILE A 33 0.27 -9.94 3.99
CA ILE A 33 -0.11 -10.98 3.03
C ILE A 33 -0.34 -10.36 1.66
N LEU A 34 -1.06 -9.24 1.60
CA LEU A 34 -1.30 -8.50 0.35
C LEU A 34 0.02 -8.01 -0.27
N ALA A 35 0.97 -7.54 0.53
CA ALA A 35 2.28 -7.13 0.05
C ALA A 35 3.06 -8.28 -0.61
N ILE A 36 3.02 -9.49 -0.02
CA ILE A 36 3.67 -10.67 -0.60
C ILE A 36 2.99 -11.07 -1.93
N ILE A 37 1.66 -11.13 -1.95
CA ILE A 37 0.90 -11.43 -3.18
C ILE A 37 1.23 -10.40 -4.27
N PHE A 38 1.29 -9.12 -3.91
CA PHE A 38 1.62 -8.04 -4.84
C PHE A 38 3.05 -8.15 -5.38
N LEU A 39 4.02 -8.54 -4.55
CA LEU A 39 5.40 -8.77 -4.96
C LEU A 39 5.50 -9.94 -5.97
N ILE A 40 4.79 -11.03 -5.72
CA ILE A 40 4.76 -12.20 -6.60
C ILE A 40 4.09 -11.86 -7.94
N LEU A 41 2.90 -11.23 -7.90
CA LEU A 41 2.17 -10.87 -9.11
C LEU A 41 2.93 -9.86 -9.98
N SER A 42 3.57 -8.87 -9.38
CA SER A 42 4.40 -7.90 -10.12
C SER A 42 5.63 -8.55 -10.76
N LEU A 43 6.24 -9.55 -10.12
CA LEU A 43 7.32 -10.32 -10.72
C LEU A 43 6.83 -11.18 -11.91
N ILE A 44 5.72 -11.89 -11.74
CA ILE A 44 5.10 -12.69 -12.81
C ILE A 44 4.76 -11.80 -14.01
N HIS A 45 4.17 -10.62 -13.75
CA HIS A 45 3.87 -9.64 -14.79
C HIS A 45 5.11 -9.26 -15.61
N GLY A 46 6.23 -8.98 -14.95
CA GLY A 46 7.50 -8.69 -15.62
C GLY A 46 8.03 -9.85 -16.48
N ILE A 47 7.97 -11.08 -15.97
CA ILE A 47 8.40 -12.29 -16.70
C ILE A 47 7.52 -12.51 -17.95
N VAL A 48 6.21 -12.36 -17.81
CA VAL A 48 5.26 -12.50 -18.92
C VAL A 48 5.51 -11.42 -19.98
N ALA A 49 5.77 -10.17 -19.57
CA ALA A 49 6.09 -9.09 -20.49
C ALA A 49 7.35 -9.39 -21.33
N ILE A 50 8.42 -9.88 -20.68
CA ILE A 50 9.65 -10.28 -21.38
C ILE A 50 9.38 -11.42 -22.36
N LYS A 51 8.62 -12.45 -21.94
CA LYS A 51 8.27 -13.59 -22.80
C LYS A 51 7.45 -13.17 -24.03
N ASN A 52 6.61 -12.14 -23.90
CA ASN A 52 5.78 -11.61 -24.98
C ASN A 52 6.54 -10.65 -25.93
N GLY A 53 7.87 -10.54 -25.80
CA GLY A 53 8.68 -9.72 -26.69
C GLY A 53 8.79 -8.24 -26.30
N ALA A 54 8.25 -7.84 -25.14
CA ALA A 54 8.49 -6.51 -24.57
C ALA A 54 9.89 -6.48 -23.92
N THR A 55 10.93 -6.64 -24.74
CA THR A 55 12.35 -6.69 -24.33
C THR A 55 12.87 -5.32 -23.91
N GLU A 56 12.30 -4.25 -24.46
CA GLU A 56 12.34 -2.90 -23.90
C GLU A 56 11.42 -2.82 -22.68
N GLY A 57 11.67 -3.68 -21.69
CA GLY A 57 10.97 -3.67 -20.42
C GLY A 57 11.15 -2.30 -19.78
N MET A 58 10.10 -1.48 -19.83
CA MET A 58 10.10 -0.08 -19.42
C MET A 58 10.88 0.11 -18.13
N MET A 59 11.88 0.99 -18.18
CA MET A 59 12.78 1.25 -17.05
C MET A 59 12.00 1.63 -15.79
N SER A 60 10.87 2.32 -15.96
CA SER A 60 9.93 2.66 -14.88
C SER A 60 9.38 1.45 -14.13
N GLY A 61 9.06 0.35 -14.83
CA GLY A 61 8.54 -0.88 -14.22
C GLY A 61 9.60 -1.62 -13.41
N LYS A 62 10.84 -1.70 -13.92
CA LYS A 62 11.98 -2.28 -13.20
C LYS A 62 12.30 -1.49 -11.93
N ILE A 63 12.32 -0.16 -12.03
CA ILE A 63 12.55 0.74 -10.89
C ILE A 63 11.45 0.56 -9.85
N ALA A 64 10.18 0.56 -10.26
CA ALA A 64 9.05 0.37 -9.35
C ALA A 64 9.13 -0.97 -8.61
N TRP A 65 9.45 -2.06 -9.31
CA TRP A 65 9.59 -3.39 -8.72
C TRP A 65 10.74 -3.47 -7.71
N MET A 66 11.92 -2.92 -8.05
CA MET A 66 13.06 -2.83 -7.13
C MET A 66 12.71 -2.07 -5.86
N PHE A 67 11.91 -1.01 -5.97
CA PHE A 67 11.46 -0.21 -4.84
C PHE A 67 10.51 -0.99 -3.92
N ILE A 68 9.59 -1.77 -4.48
CA ILE A 68 8.68 -2.66 -3.72
C ILE A 68 9.49 -3.76 -3.00
N LEU A 69 10.50 -4.32 -3.67
CA LEU A 69 11.39 -5.34 -3.09
C LEU A 69 12.22 -4.76 -1.94
N MET A 70 12.83 -3.59 -2.14
CA MET A 70 13.57 -2.87 -1.10
C MET A 70 12.68 -2.61 0.13
N MET A 71 11.45 -2.14 -0.10
CA MET A 71 10.46 -1.92 0.96
C MET A 71 10.11 -3.17 1.74
N SER A 72 10.06 -4.31 1.05
CA SER A 72 9.80 -5.61 1.66
C SER A 72 10.96 -6.05 2.56
N ILE A 73 12.20 -5.81 2.15
CA ILE A 73 13.40 -6.10 2.96
C ILE A 73 13.49 -5.17 4.18
N LEU A 74 13.14 -3.88 4.00
CA LEU A 74 13.18 -2.89 5.08
C LEU A 74 12.26 -3.21 6.26
N ILE A 75 11.35 -4.19 6.14
CA ILE A 75 10.53 -4.66 7.26
C ILE A 75 11.35 -5.23 8.43
N ILE A 76 12.57 -5.71 8.17
CA ILE A 76 13.47 -6.27 9.20
C ILE A 76 13.86 -5.18 10.22
N PHE A 77 14.06 -3.94 9.76
CA PHE A 77 14.41 -2.79 10.59
C PHE A 77 13.26 -2.29 11.47
N ARG A 78 12.03 -2.82 11.28
CA ARG A 78 10.86 -2.46 12.11
C ARG A 78 11.11 -2.66 13.60
N LYS A 79 11.93 -3.64 13.97
CA LYS A 79 12.22 -3.96 15.38
C LYS A 79 13.15 -2.95 16.05
N ILE A 80 13.95 -2.20 15.30
CA ILE A 80 14.98 -1.30 15.84
C ILE A 80 14.38 0.03 16.29
N ASN A 81 13.59 0.68 15.43
CA ASN A 81 12.96 1.97 15.75
C ASN A 81 11.59 2.08 15.09
N LYS A 82 10.54 1.65 15.80
CA LYS A 82 9.18 1.53 15.25
C LYS A 82 8.62 2.85 14.73
N GLU A 83 8.86 3.96 15.41
CA GLU A 83 8.30 5.26 15.05
C GLU A 83 8.96 5.80 13.77
N LYS A 84 10.30 5.86 13.76
CA LYS A 84 11.04 6.31 12.57
C LYS A 84 10.83 5.39 11.38
N TRP A 85 10.78 4.07 11.62
CA TRP A 85 10.46 3.08 10.60
C TRP A 85 9.07 3.29 10.00
N ALA A 86 8.06 3.56 10.82
CA ALA A 86 6.70 3.77 10.34
C ALA A 86 6.55 5.07 9.52
N ILE A 87 7.33 6.12 9.84
CA ILE A 87 7.39 7.34 9.01
C ILE A 87 8.06 7.02 7.69
N LEU A 88 9.25 6.42 7.73
CA LEU A 88 10.03 6.05 6.55
C LEU A 88 9.21 5.16 5.61
N HIS A 89 8.64 4.07 6.12
CA HIS A 89 7.79 3.14 5.34
C HIS A 89 6.61 3.86 4.68
N ARG A 90 5.95 4.80 5.37
CA ARG A 90 4.85 5.58 4.77
C ARG A 90 5.34 6.50 3.65
N LEU A 91 6.48 7.16 3.82
CA LEU A 91 7.08 8.02 2.79
C LEU A 91 7.46 7.21 1.55
N LEU A 92 8.21 6.11 1.73
CA LEU A 92 8.58 5.23 0.63
C LEU A 92 7.36 4.62 -0.06
N ALA A 93 6.29 4.29 0.68
CA ALA A 93 5.07 3.77 0.09
C ALA A 93 4.40 4.81 -0.83
N GLY A 94 4.42 6.09 -0.44
CA GLY A 94 3.97 7.18 -1.29
C GLY A 94 4.79 7.29 -2.58
N VAL A 95 6.12 7.20 -2.49
CA VAL A 95 7.01 7.19 -3.66
C VAL A 95 6.74 5.99 -4.57
N SER A 96 6.60 4.78 -4.01
CA SER A 96 6.23 3.58 -4.77
C SER A 96 4.92 3.76 -5.53
N ALA A 97 3.91 4.36 -4.90
CA ALA A 97 2.61 4.58 -5.53
C ALA A 97 2.73 5.52 -6.74
N ILE A 98 3.50 6.60 -6.62
CA ILE A 98 3.76 7.53 -7.73
C ILE A 98 4.48 6.82 -8.88
N LEU A 99 5.51 6.03 -8.59
CA LEU A 99 6.23 5.25 -9.60
C LEU A 99 5.33 4.27 -10.35
N ILE A 100 4.42 3.59 -9.63
CA ILE A 100 3.43 2.69 -10.23
C ILE A 100 2.46 3.46 -11.13
N ILE A 101 1.96 4.62 -10.68
CA ILE A 101 1.07 5.47 -11.49
C ILE A 101 1.77 5.91 -12.77
N ILE A 102 3.03 6.35 -12.69
CA ILE A 102 3.83 6.74 -13.87
C ILE A 102 4.04 5.53 -14.79
N HIS A 103 4.34 4.35 -14.25
CA HIS A 103 4.51 3.14 -15.05
C HIS A 103 3.23 2.76 -15.80
N ILE A 104 2.07 2.80 -15.15
CA ILE A 104 0.78 2.50 -15.77
C ILE A 104 0.36 3.60 -16.75
N GLY A 105 0.49 4.87 -16.35
CA GLY A 105 0.10 6.03 -17.15
C GLY A 105 0.95 6.20 -18.41
N GLY A 106 2.27 5.92 -18.31
CA GLY A 106 3.16 5.93 -19.46
C GLY A 106 2.94 4.78 -20.45
N VAL A 107 2.17 3.75 -20.08
CA VAL A 107 1.71 2.69 -21.02
C VAL A 107 0.43 3.10 -21.75
N LEU A 108 -0.36 4.03 -21.20
CA LEU A 108 -1.65 4.46 -21.75
C LEU A 108 -1.54 5.60 -22.78
N ILE A 109 -0.35 6.16 -22.98
CA ILE A 109 -0.02 7.23 -23.93
C ILE A 109 0.82 6.62 -25.05
#